data_AF-A0A9X9LNF9-F1
#
_entry.id   AF-A0A9X9LNF9-F1
#
_cell.length_a   1.000
_cell.length_b   1.000
_cell.length_c   1.000
_cell.angle_alpha   90.00
_cell.angle_beta   90.00
_cell.angle_gamma   90.00
#
_symmetry.space_group_name_H-M   'P 1'
#
loop_
_entity.id
_entity.type
_entity.pdbx_description
1 polymer ?
#
loop_
_entity_poly.entity_id
_entity_poly.type
_entity_poly.pdbx_seq_one_letter_code
_entity_poly.pdbx_strand_id
1 'polypeptide(L)'
;MGRPVRGMVPHDPTPSLSGYLLFRDFCLKHLEEAKPLVEFYEEIKKYEKLETEEERLARSREVFDTYIMKELLACSHPFSKSATEHVQGHLVKKQVPPDLFQPYIEEIRQNLRGDVFQKFIESDKFTRFCQWKNVELNIHLTMNDFSVHRIIGRGGFGEVYGCRKADTGKM
;
A
#
# COMPACT_ATOMS: atom_id res chain seq x y z
N MET A 1 27.60 6.89 36.00
CA MET A 1 27.40 5.46 35.67
C MET A 1 26.12 5.33 34.85
N GLY A 2 26.24 5.28 33.53
CA GLY A 2 25.09 5.20 32.62
C GLY A 2 24.53 3.79 32.58
N ARG A 3 23.25 3.61 32.93
CA ARG A 3 22.55 2.34 32.74
C ARG A 3 22.02 2.27 31.30
N PRO A 4 22.09 1.11 30.62
CA PRO A 4 21.59 0.97 29.27
C PRO A 4 20.06 0.96 29.30
N VAL A 5 19.43 1.97 28.71
CA VAL A 5 17.97 2.05 28.57
C VAL A 5 17.58 1.17 27.39
N ARG A 6 17.17 -0.08 27.68
CA ARG A 6 16.47 -0.92 26.70
C ARG A 6 14.99 -0.51 26.70
N GLY A 7 14.52 -0.06 25.55
CA GLY A 7 13.09 0.14 25.31
C GLY A 7 12.74 1.50 24.71
N MET A 8 13.31 1.83 23.56
CA MET A 8 12.73 2.83 22.66
C MET A 8 12.16 2.04 21.48
N VAL A 9 10.84 2.11 21.30
CA VAL A 9 10.17 1.50 20.15
C VAL A 9 9.73 2.62 19.21
N PRO A 10 10.61 3.11 18.32
CA PRO A 10 10.17 3.98 17.23
C PRO A 10 9.38 3.12 16.24
N HIS A 11 8.10 3.45 16.08
CA HIS A 11 7.32 2.95 14.96
C HIS A 11 7.67 3.79 13.73
N ASP A 12 8.83 3.56 13.11
CA ASP A 12 9.16 4.18 11.83
C ASP A 12 8.12 3.78 10.76
N PRO A 13 7.82 4.64 9.77
CA PRO A 13 6.95 4.25 8.67
C PRO A 13 7.57 3.05 7.96
N THR A 14 6.77 1.99 7.83
CA THR A 14 7.21 0.72 7.28
C THR A 14 7.79 0.92 5.88
N PRO A 15 9.02 0.46 5.62
CA PRO A 15 9.72 0.58 4.34
C PRO A 15 8.99 0.01 3.12
N SER A 16 8.01 -0.87 3.36
CA SER A 16 7.10 -1.39 2.33
C SER A 16 6.20 -0.31 1.73
N LEU A 17 5.88 0.75 2.49
CA LEU A 17 5.07 1.87 2.02
C LEU A 17 5.83 2.71 0.99
N SER A 18 7.14 2.93 1.18
CA SER A 18 7.97 3.72 0.28
C SER A 18 8.14 3.08 -1.09
N GLY A 19 8.30 1.75 -1.15
CA GLY A 19 8.43 1.01 -2.41
C GLY A 19 7.15 1.06 -3.25
N TYR A 20 6.00 0.83 -2.61
CA TYR A 20 4.71 0.92 -3.28
C TYR A 20 4.44 2.33 -3.84
N LEU A 21 4.70 3.38 -3.06
CA LEU A 21 4.47 4.76 -3.48
C LEU A 21 5.32 5.14 -4.70
N LEU A 22 6.59 4.73 -4.75
CA LEU A 22 7.48 4.98 -5.88
C LEU A 22 7.06 4.19 -7.12
N PHE A 23 6.69 2.92 -6.96
CA PHE A 23 6.19 2.09 -8.07
C PHE A 23 4.87 2.62 -8.63
N ARG A 24 3.95 3.03 -7.75
CA ARG A 24 2.70 3.66 -8.14
C ARG A 24 2.94 4.97 -8.90
N ASP A 25 3.79 5.84 -8.36
CA ASP A 25 4.15 7.10 -9.03
C ASP A 25 4.79 6.87 -10.40
N PHE A 26 5.64 5.84 -10.52
CA PHE A 26 6.19 5.39 -11.79
C PHE A 26 5.09 5.02 -12.78
N CYS A 27 4.21 4.08 -12.40
CA CYS A 27 3.15 3.59 -13.30
C CYS A 27 2.20 4.71 -13.73
N LEU A 28 1.78 5.59 -12.81
CA LEU A 28 0.80 6.64 -13.13
C LEU A 28 1.33 7.76 -14.02
N LYS A 29 2.64 8.02 -14.00
CA LYS A 29 3.24 9.18 -14.69
C LYS A 29 4.11 8.82 -15.88
N HIS A 30 4.65 7.61 -15.92
CA HIS A 30 5.70 7.24 -16.86
C HIS A 30 5.36 6.00 -17.69
N LEU A 31 4.23 5.33 -17.43
CA LEU A 31 3.87 4.09 -18.11
C LEU A 31 2.35 3.99 -18.40
N GLU A 32 1.96 4.44 -19.59
CA GLU A 32 0.54 4.56 -19.99
C GLU A 32 -0.17 3.19 -19.95
N GLU A 33 0.52 2.10 -20.32
CA GLU A 33 -0.05 0.76 -20.30
C GLU A 33 -0.32 0.22 -18.88
N ALA A 34 0.39 0.70 -17.86
CA ALA A 34 0.23 0.25 -16.48
C ALA A 34 -0.71 1.14 -15.66
N LYS A 35 -0.92 2.38 -16.09
CA LYS A 35 -1.76 3.36 -15.43
C LYS A 35 -3.19 2.86 -15.14
N PRO A 36 -3.98 2.32 -16.10
CA PRO A 36 -5.34 1.87 -15.81
C PRO A 36 -5.38 0.71 -14.80
N LEU A 37 -4.39 -0.19 -14.83
CA LEU A 37 -4.26 -1.29 -13.87
C LEU A 37 -4.04 -0.77 -12.45
N VAL A 38 -3.19 0.25 -12.28
CA VAL A 38 -2.89 0.85 -10.98
C VAL A 38 -4.05 1.71 -10.46
N GLU A 39 -4.73 2.45 -11.34
CA GLU A 39 -5.95 3.19 -10.96
C GLU A 39 -7.05 2.23 -10.48
N PHE A 40 -7.27 1.13 -11.21
CA PHE A 40 -8.24 0.11 -10.81
C PHE A 40 -7.86 -0.53 -9.46
N TYR A 41 -6.58 -0.88 -9.27
CA TYR A 41 -6.08 -1.39 -8.00
C TYR A 41 -6.37 -0.45 -6.82
N GLU A 42 -6.11 0.85 -6.98
CA GLU A 42 -6.37 1.85 -5.94
C GLU A 42 -7.87 1.97 -5.62
N GLU A 43 -8.75 1.87 -6.62
CA GLU A 43 -10.19 1.88 -6.39
C GLU A 43 -10.69 0.64 -5.65
N ILE A 44 -10.13 -0.53 -5.92
CA ILE A 44 -10.39 -1.74 -5.12
C ILE A 44 -9.89 -1.55 -3.68
N LYS A 45 -8.70 -0.95 -3.47
CA LYS A 45 -8.19 -0.67 -2.13
C LYS A 45 -8.99 0.37 -1.35
N LYS A 46 -9.72 1.26 -2.03
CA LYS A 46 -10.71 2.14 -1.40
C LYS A 46 -11.99 1.38 -1.05
N TYR A 47 -12.47 0.53 -1.97
CA TYR A 47 -13.64 -0.33 -1.74
C TYR A 47 -13.47 -1.25 -0.53
N GLU A 48 -12.31 -1.90 -0.38
CA GLU A 48 -11.98 -2.78 0.76
C GLU A 48 -12.11 -2.10 2.14
N LYS A 49 -12.00 -0.76 2.19
CA LYS A 49 -12.04 0.04 3.43
C LYS A 49 -13.43 0.55 3.79
N LEU A 50 -14.43 0.31 2.94
CA LEU A 50 -15.80 0.74 3.21
C LEU A 50 -16.42 -0.09 4.33
N GLU A 51 -16.97 0.59 5.33
CA GLU A 51 -17.49 -0.05 6.55
C GLU A 51 -18.88 -0.64 6.31
N THR A 52 -19.74 0.07 5.57
CA THR A 52 -21.15 -0.30 5.38
C THR A 52 -21.39 -1.11 4.10
N GLU A 53 -22.43 -1.94 4.12
CA GLU A 53 -22.82 -2.74 2.96
C GLU A 53 -23.47 -1.86 1.88
N GLU A 54 -24.22 -0.83 2.25
CA GLU A 54 -24.83 0.11 1.32
C GLU A 54 -23.78 0.86 0.49
N GLU A 55 -22.71 1.36 1.14
CA GLU A 55 -21.60 2.01 0.45
C GLU A 55 -20.87 1.03 -0.48
N ARG A 56 -20.62 -0.21 -0.01
CA ARG A 56 -20.02 -1.25 -0.86
C ARG A 56 -20.92 -1.58 -2.05
N LEU A 57 -22.24 -1.61 -1.89
CA LEU A 57 -23.15 -1.91 -2.98
C LEU A 57 -23.15 -0.82 -4.06
N ALA A 58 -23.15 0.45 -3.66
CA ALA A 58 -23.02 1.56 -4.60
C ALA A 58 -21.64 1.54 -5.27
N ARG A 59 -20.58 1.45 -4.48
CA ARG A 59 -19.20 1.52 -4.98
C ARG A 59 -18.84 0.34 -5.89
N SER A 60 -19.28 -0.87 -5.58
CA SER A 60 -19.01 -2.05 -6.39
C SER A 60 -19.60 -1.94 -7.80
N ARG A 61 -20.79 -1.34 -7.95
CA ARG A 61 -21.40 -1.05 -9.26
C ARG A 61 -20.58 -0.02 -10.04
N GLU A 62 -20.22 1.09 -9.40
CA GLU A 62 -19.40 2.13 -10.02
C GLU A 62 -18.04 1.60 -10.51
N VAL A 63 -17.38 0.80 -9.67
CA VAL A 63 -16.10 0.16 -10.01
C VAL A 63 -16.28 -0.82 -11.18
N PHE A 64 -17.33 -1.65 -11.16
CA PHE A 64 -17.62 -2.58 -12.24
C PHE A 64 -17.89 -1.86 -13.57
N ASP A 65 -18.74 -0.83 -13.57
CA ASP A 65 -19.08 -0.11 -14.80
C ASP A 65 -17.90 0.68 -15.36
N THR A 66 -17.03 1.21 -14.50
CA THR A 66 -15.88 2.03 -14.90
C THR A 66 -14.73 1.21 -15.47
N TYR A 67 -14.35 0.12 -14.79
CA TYR A 67 -13.11 -0.61 -15.07
C TYR A 67 -13.33 -1.97 -15.73
N ILE A 68 -14.51 -2.58 -15.57
CA ILE A 68 -14.78 -3.93 -16.07
C ILE A 68 -15.67 -3.85 -17.31
N MET A 69 -16.82 -3.16 -17.22
CA MET A 69 -17.81 -3.12 -18.30
C MET A 69 -17.28 -2.45 -19.58
N LYS A 70 -16.57 -1.32 -19.45
CA LYS A 70 -16.00 -0.62 -20.61
C LYS A 70 -14.99 -1.46 -21.39
N GLU A 71 -14.16 -2.25 -20.69
CA GLU A 71 -13.15 -3.09 -21.33
C GLU A 71 -13.72 -4.38 -21.93
N LEU A 72 -14.76 -4.95 -21.30
CA LEU A 72 -15.50 -6.09 -21.84
C LEU A 72 -16.14 -5.75 -23.20
N LEU A 73 -16.66 -4.54 -23.35
CA LEU A 73 -17.21 -4.05 -24.63
C LEU A 73 -16.14 -3.81 -25.69
N ALA A 74 -14.90 -3.55 -25.28
CA ALA A 74 -13.77 -3.31 -26.18
C ALA A 74 -13.06 -4.60 -26.64
N CYS A 75 -13.40 -5.78 -26.09
CA CYS A 75 -12.75 -7.08 -26.36
C CYS A 75 -11.22 -7.08 -26.18
N SER A 76 -10.66 -6.06 -25.51
CA SER A 76 -9.21 -5.85 -25.32
C SER A 76 -8.77 -6.08 -23.87
N HIS A 77 -9.66 -6.65 -23.08
CA HIS A 77 -9.56 -6.80 -21.65
C HIS A 77 -8.43 -7.76 -21.22
N PRO A 78 -7.55 -7.37 -20.28
CA PRO A 78 -6.46 -8.21 -19.81
C PRO A 78 -6.85 -9.19 -18.69
N PHE A 79 -8.11 -9.18 -18.21
CA PHE A 79 -8.53 -10.08 -17.13
C PHE A 79 -9.24 -11.35 -17.65
N SER A 80 -9.35 -12.34 -16.77
CA SER A 80 -9.95 -13.62 -17.10
C SER A 80 -11.48 -13.56 -17.05
N LYS A 81 -12.13 -14.35 -17.91
CA LYS A 81 -13.58 -14.56 -17.86
C LYS A 81 -14.03 -15.05 -16.48
N SER A 82 -13.21 -15.86 -15.82
CA SER A 82 -13.50 -16.39 -14.48
C SER A 82 -13.57 -15.28 -13.42
N ALA A 83 -12.68 -14.29 -13.46
CA ALA A 83 -12.73 -13.13 -12.56
C ALA A 83 -13.98 -12.29 -12.80
N THR A 84 -14.35 -12.08 -14.07
CA THR A 84 -15.58 -11.37 -14.44
C THR A 84 -16.83 -12.09 -13.96
N GLU A 85 -16.95 -13.39 -14.23
CA GLU A 85 -18.09 -14.19 -13.80
C GLU A 85 -18.23 -14.24 -12.28
N HIS A 86 -17.10 -14.32 -11.56
CA HIS A 86 -17.08 -14.29 -10.09
C HIS A 86 -17.71 -12.99 -9.55
N VAL A 87 -17.24 -11.83 -10.01
CA VAL A 87 -17.73 -10.54 -9.51
C VAL A 87 -19.16 -10.29 -9.98
N GLN A 88 -19.48 -10.59 -11.24
CA GLN A 88 -20.82 -10.41 -11.79
C GLN A 88 -21.85 -11.27 -11.04
N GLY A 89 -21.51 -12.51 -10.71
CA GLY A 89 -22.38 -13.42 -9.95
C GLY A 89 -22.72 -12.89 -8.54
N HIS A 90 -21.76 -12.26 -7.87
CA HIS A 90 -21.95 -11.62 -6.57
C HIS A 90 -22.80 -10.35 -6.68
N LEU A 91 -22.55 -9.50 -7.69
CA LEU A 91 -23.32 -8.28 -7.93
C LEU A 91 -24.80 -8.56 -8.21
N VAL A 92 -25.12 -9.61 -8.98
CA VAL A 92 -26.52 -10.04 -9.25
C VAL A 92 -27.23 -10.47 -7.96
N LYS A 93 -26.51 -11.17 -7.07
CA LYS A 93 -27.02 -11.58 -5.75
C LYS A 93 -27.03 -10.46 -4.72
N LYS A 94 -26.55 -9.26 -5.08
CA LYS A 94 -26.31 -8.12 -4.17
C LYS A 94 -25.42 -8.46 -2.98
N GLN A 95 -24.51 -9.42 -3.15
CA GLN A 95 -23.53 -9.78 -2.13
C GLN A 95 -22.23 -9.03 -2.41
N VAL A 96 -21.86 -8.12 -1.51
CA VAL A 96 -20.73 -7.20 -1.73
C VAL A 96 -19.74 -7.28 -0.56
N PRO A 97 -19.06 -8.43 -0.40
CA PRO A 97 -18.04 -8.56 0.63
C PRO A 97 -16.84 -7.66 0.31
N PRO A 98 -16.04 -7.25 1.30
CA PRO A 98 -14.90 -6.36 1.09
C PRO A 98 -13.83 -6.94 0.16
N ASP A 99 -13.74 -8.26 0.02
CA ASP A 99 -12.82 -8.99 -0.86
C ASP A 99 -13.43 -9.36 -2.23
N LEU A 100 -14.59 -8.79 -2.59
CA LEU A 100 -15.29 -9.05 -3.86
C LEU A 100 -14.37 -9.01 -5.10
N PHE A 101 -13.44 -8.04 -5.14
CA PHE A 101 -12.57 -7.82 -6.30
C PHE A 101 -11.20 -8.51 -6.16
N GLN A 102 -11.03 -9.43 -5.21
CA GLN A 102 -9.76 -10.12 -4.98
C GLN A 102 -9.22 -10.84 -6.23
N PRO A 103 -10.02 -11.50 -7.09
CA PRO A 103 -9.52 -12.08 -8.33
C PRO A 103 -8.85 -11.03 -9.25
N TYR A 104 -9.42 -9.83 -9.34
CA TYR A 104 -8.82 -8.74 -10.13
C TYR A 104 -7.52 -8.24 -9.51
N ILE A 105 -7.42 -8.17 -8.19
CA ILE A 105 -6.16 -7.82 -7.51
C ILE A 105 -5.03 -8.78 -7.89
N GLU A 106 -5.31 -10.07 -7.95
CA GLU A 106 -4.32 -11.08 -8.30
C GLU A 106 -3.86 -10.94 -9.74
N GLU A 107 -4.80 -10.78 -10.67
CA GLU A 107 -4.48 -10.62 -12.09
C GLU A 107 -3.76 -9.29 -12.39
N ILE A 108 -4.18 -8.17 -11.79
CA ILE A 108 -3.45 -6.90 -11.86
C ILE A 108 -2.01 -7.10 -11.39
N ARG A 109 -1.80 -7.77 -10.26
CA ARG A 109 -0.45 -8.04 -9.73
C ARG A 109 0.37 -8.90 -10.67
N GLN A 110 -0.23 -9.89 -11.34
CA GLN A 110 0.48 -10.70 -12.33
C GLN A 110 0.90 -9.86 -13.54
N ASN A 111 -0.01 -9.04 -14.07
CA ASN A 111 0.27 -8.16 -15.21
C ASN A 111 1.35 -7.12 -14.90
N LEU A 112 1.38 -6.60 -13.67
CA LEU A 112 2.38 -5.63 -13.25
C LEU A 112 3.76 -6.23 -12.93
N ARG A 113 3.86 -7.56 -12.70
CA ARG A 113 5.12 -8.23 -12.29
C ARG A 113 6.13 -8.46 -13.41
N GLY A 114 5.68 -8.48 -14.66
CA GLY A 114 6.55 -8.73 -15.82
C GLY A 114 7.27 -7.47 -16.28
N ASP A 115 7.13 -7.16 -17.57
CA ASP A 115 7.80 -6.03 -18.23
C ASP A 115 7.59 -4.69 -17.52
N VAL A 116 6.42 -4.46 -16.93
CA VAL A 116 6.13 -3.24 -16.16
C VAL A 116 7.09 -3.10 -14.97
N PHE A 117 7.29 -4.17 -14.20
CA PHE A 117 8.20 -4.14 -13.06
C PHE A 117 9.66 -4.03 -13.52
N GLN A 118 10.02 -4.67 -14.63
CA GLN A 118 11.36 -4.56 -15.20
C GLN A 118 11.67 -3.10 -15.62
N LYS A 119 10.74 -2.44 -16.31
CA LYS A 119 10.84 -1.01 -16.64
C LYS A 119 10.93 -0.13 -15.39
N PHE A 120 10.26 -0.49 -14.30
CA PHE A 120 10.42 0.21 -13.03
C PHE A 120 11.83 0.07 -12.46
N ILE A 121 12.40 -1.14 -12.46
CA ILE A 121 13.77 -1.41 -11.99
C ILE A 121 14.79 -0.54 -12.76
N GLU A 122 14.56 -0.36 -14.06
CA GLU A 122 15.42 0.45 -14.95
C GLU A 122 15.23 1.97 -14.76
N SER A 123 14.24 2.40 -13.98
CA SER A 123 13.88 3.81 -13.80
C SER A 123 14.58 4.49 -12.62
N ASP A 124 14.67 5.82 -12.67
CA ASP A 124 15.13 6.65 -11.55
C ASP A 124 14.29 6.49 -10.28
N LYS A 125 13.05 6.02 -10.39
CA LYS A 125 12.19 5.74 -9.23
C LYS A 125 12.71 4.54 -8.44
N PHE A 126 13.26 3.53 -9.11
CA PHE A 126 13.93 2.43 -8.44
C PHE A 126 15.28 2.84 -7.86
N THR A 127 16.05 3.69 -8.55
CA THR A 127 17.25 4.32 -7.96
C THR A 127 16.92 5.04 -6.66
N ARG A 128 15.82 5.82 -6.63
CA ARG A 128 15.33 6.47 -5.41
C ARG A 128 14.92 5.46 -4.34
N PHE A 129 14.29 4.34 -4.72
CA PHE A 129 13.98 3.26 -3.78
C PHE A 129 15.25 2.68 -3.14
N CYS A 130 16.29 2.40 -3.93
CA CYS A 130 17.58 1.91 -3.43
C CYS A 130 18.24 2.90 -2.46
N GLN A 131 18.15 4.22 -2.74
CA GLN A 131 18.66 5.25 -1.82
C GLN A 131 17.98 5.17 -0.45
N TRP A 132 16.63 5.08 -0.43
CA TRP A 132 15.87 4.93 0.81
C TRP A 132 16.19 3.62 1.54
N LYS A 133 16.30 2.51 0.79
CA LYS A 133 16.69 1.21 1.34
C LYS A 133 18.08 1.24 1.96
N ASN A 134 19.01 1.95 1.35
CA ASN A 134 20.35 2.09 1.91
C ASN A 134 20.33 2.87 3.23
N VAL A 135 19.55 3.96 3.33
CA VAL A 135 19.39 4.67 4.61
C VAL A 135 18.82 3.74 5.67
N GLU A 136 17.72 3.05 5.37
CA GLU A 136 17.04 2.11 6.27
C GLU A 136 17.97 1.02 6.81
N LEU A 137 18.74 0.36 5.93
CA LEU A 137 19.63 -0.73 6.31
C LEU A 137 20.84 -0.25 7.13
N ASN A 138 21.18 1.04 7.08
CA ASN A 138 22.30 1.64 7.80
C ASN A 138 21.88 2.44 9.04
N ILE A 139 20.64 2.30 9.52
CA ILE A 139 20.20 2.97 10.74
C ILE A 139 20.87 2.33 11.96
N HIS A 140 21.64 3.14 12.70
CA HIS A 140 22.17 2.80 14.01
C HIS A 140 21.65 3.79 15.05
N LEU A 141 20.57 3.44 15.73
CA LEU A 141 19.92 4.32 16.71
C LEU A 141 20.74 4.42 18.00
N THR A 142 20.86 5.65 18.48
CA THR A 142 21.44 6.04 19.76
C THR A 142 20.47 6.94 20.51
N MET A 143 20.74 7.24 21.79
CA MET A 143 19.91 8.17 22.57
C MET A 143 19.87 9.58 21.97
N ASN A 144 20.91 9.98 21.22
CA ASN A 144 20.98 11.32 20.61
C ASN A 144 19.99 11.48 19.45
N ASP A 145 19.51 10.37 18.88
CA ASP A 145 18.50 10.37 17.82
C ASP A 145 17.09 10.64 18.35
N PHE A 146 16.94 10.79 19.68
CA PHE A 146 15.68 11.01 20.36
C PHE A 146 15.73 12.23 21.29
N SER A 147 14.78 13.14 21.10
CA SER A 147 14.46 14.13 22.11
C SER A 147 13.56 13.49 23.16
N VAL A 148 14.15 13.14 24.30
CA VAL A 148 13.44 12.50 25.42
C VAL A 148 12.70 13.55 26.25
N HIS A 149 11.39 13.37 26.43
CA HIS A 149 10.52 14.24 27.22
C HIS A 149 10.25 13.62 28.60
N ARG A 150 9.08 13.87 29.18
CA ARG A 150 8.69 13.36 30.49
C ARG A 150 8.44 11.85 30.49
N ILE A 151 8.58 11.26 31.67
CA ILE A 151 8.15 9.88 31.95
C ILE A 151 6.62 9.79 31.81
N ILE A 152 6.17 8.76 31.12
CA ILE A 152 4.76 8.42 30.92
C ILE A 152 4.34 7.13 31.63
N GLY A 153 5.31 6.36 32.15
CA GLY A 153 5.03 5.15 32.92
C GLY A 153 6.24 4.68 33.73
N ARG A 154 5.98 4.02 34.86
CA ARG A 154 7.00 3.43 35.74
C ARG A 154 6.62 2.00 36.11
N GLY A 155 7.58 1.09 36.12
CA GLY A 155 7.38 -0.31 36.51
C GLY A 155 8.65 -0.92 37.12
N GLY A 156 8.56 -2.19 37.54
CA GLY A 156 9.67 -2.88 38.24
C GLY A 156 10.97 -3.01 37.44
N PHE A 157 10.91 -2.91 36.11
CA PHE A 157 12.06 -3.04 35.21
C PHE A 157 12.52 -1.72 34.57
N GLY A 158 11.90 -0.59 34.90
CA GLY A 158 12.32 0.72 34.40
C GLY A 158 11.20 1.73 34.20
N GLU A 159 11.51 2.76 33.43
CA GLU A 159 10.63 3.89 33.14
C GLU A 159 10.42 4.02 31.63
N VAL A 160 9.21 4.42 31.24
CA VAL A 160 8.85 4.71 29.85
C VAL A 160 8.82 6.21 29.67
N TYR A 161 9.54 6.71 28.67
CA TYR A 161 9.61 8.13 28.35
C TYR A 161 8.81 8.40 27.08
N GLY A 162 8.05 9.50 27.07
CA GLY A 162 7.64 10.08 25.80
C GLY A 162 8.89 10.61 25.10
N CYS A 163 9.06 10.35 23.81
CA CYS A 163 10.21 10.83 23.06
C CYS A 163 9.80 11.23 21.66
N ARG A 164 10.57 12.13 21.05
CA ARG A 164 10.44 12.52 19.65
C ARG A 164 11.67 12.08 18.89
N LYS A 165 11.50 11.37 17.77
CA LYS A 165 12.63 11.02 16.89
C LYS A 165 13.14 12.29 16.20
N ALA A 166 14.44 12.57 16.25
CA ALA A 166 15.02 13.85 15.83
C ALA A 166 14.94 14.07 14.31
N ASP A 167 15.06 13.01 13.51
CA ASP A 167 15.09 13.06 12.05
C ASP A 167 13.71 13.31 11.40
N THR A 168 12.66 12.74 11.98
CA THR A 168 11.29 12.73 11.43
C THR A 168 10.33 13.59 12.26
N GLY A 169 10.72 13.95 13.48
CA GLY A 169 9.87 14.68 14.41
C GLY A 169 8.68 13.89 14.96
N LYS A 170 8.62 12.57 14.69
CA LYS A 170 7.53 11.68 15.12
C LYS A 170 7.62 11.44 16.63
N MET A 171 6.47 11.51 17.31
CA MET A 171 6.30 11.24 18.75
C MET A 171 5.85 9.80 18.99
#